data_AF-A0A1C5WCS4-F1
#
_entry.id   AF-A0A1C5WCS4-F1
#
_cell.length_a   1.000
_cell.length_b   1.000
_cell.length_c   1.000
_cell.angle_alpha   90.00
_cell.angle_beta   90.00
_cell.angle_gamma   90.00
#
_symmetry.space_group_name_H-M   'P 1'
#
loop_
_entity.id
_entity.type
_entity.pdbx_description
1 polymer ?
#
loop_
_entity_poly.entity_id
_entity_poly.type
_entity_poly.pdbx_seq_one_letter_code
_entity_poly.pdbx_strand_id
1 'polypeptide(L)'
;MPYIEMTLEEAIKYVEAGLIDPNTRALVSTQNLEKEENIIPFRKKTRMETLEIIQKSKSFARLEGDDFMNQVKAFSVPQNIHKPKRMGELNTILLRRKIE
;
A
#
# COMPACT_ATOMS: atom_id res chain seq x y z
N MET A 1 -5.28 12.44 -8.73
CA MET A 1 -5.12 10.98 -8.87
C MET A 1 -6.33 10.32 -8.21
N PRO A 2 -7.23 9.67 -8.97
CA PRO A 2 -8.38 8.99 -8.39
C PRO A 2 -7.92 7.74 -7.63
N TYR A 3 -8.44 7.57 -6.42
CA TYR A 3 -8.27 6.32 -5.68
C TYR A 3 -9.31 5.31 -6.18
N ILE A 4 -8.86 4.11 -6.49
CA ILE A 4 -9.73 2.99 -6.83
C ILE A 4 -9.84 2.13 -5.58
N GLU A 5 -11.06 1.97 -5.05
CA GLU A 5 -11.31 1.07 -3.93
C GLU A 5 -11.01 -0.38 -4.31
N MET A 6 -10.47 -1.15 -3.37
CA MET A 6 -10.15 -2.56 -3.59
C MET A 6 -10.50 -3.40 -2.36
N THR A 7 -10.76 -4.69 -2.59
CA THR A 7 -10.89 -5.67 -1.51
C THR A 7 -9.54 -6.12 -0.98
N LEU A 8 -9.54 -6.83 0.16
CA LEU A 8 -8.34 -7.46 0.72
C LEU A 8 -7.74 -8.47 -0.26
N GLU A 9 -8.58 -9.29 -0.89
CA GLU A 9 -8.16 -10.33 -1.84
C GLU A 9 -7.50 -9.71 -3.07
N GLU A 10 -8.02 -8.59 -3.57
CA GLU A 10 -7.43 -7.83 -4.67
C GLU A 10 -6.07 -7.28 -4.26
N ALA A 11 -5.95 -6.66 -3.08
CA ALA A 11 -4.67 -6.16 -2.55
C ALA A 11 -3.61 -7.28 -2.44
N ILE A 12 -4.01 -8.47 -1.95
CA ILE A 12 -3.13 -9.64 -1.88
C ILE A 12 -2.70 -10.09 -3.28
N LYS A 13 -3.62 -10.18 -4.25
CA LYS A 13 -3.28 -10.55 -5.63
C LYS A 13 -2.21 -9.65 -6.24
N TYR A 14 -2.23 -8.35 -5.95
CA TYR A 14 -1.20 -7.43 -6.42
C TYR A 14 0.20 -7.71 -5.82
N VAL A 15 0.25 -8.15 -4.56
CA VAL A 15 1.49 -8.62 -3.92
C VAL A 15 1.96 -9.94 -4.55
N GLU A 16 1.03 -10.84 -4.86
CA GLU A 16 1.35 -12.18 -5.36
C GLU A 16 1.69 -12.25 -6.85
N ALA A 17 1.15 -11.36 -7.69
CA ALA A 17 1.32 -11.37 -9.15
C ALA A 17 2.76 -11.06 -9.65
N GLY A 18 3.73 -10.92 -8.74
CA GLY A 18 5.14 -10.71 -9.10
C GLY A 18 5.50 -9.25 -9.42
N LEU A 19 4.68 -8.28 -8.98
CA LEU A 19 5.10 -6.87 -8.89
C LEU A 19 6.11 -6.64 -7.75
N ILE A 20 6.36 -7.69 -6.97
CA ILE A 20 7.42 -7.86 -5.99
C ILE A 20 8.29 -8.99 -6.55
N ASP A 21 9.55 -8.70 -6.86
CA ASP A 21 10.48 -9.70 -7.37
C ASP A 21 10.63 -10.89 -6.39
N PRO A 22 10.91 -12.12 -6.88
CA PRO A 22 10.94 -13.33 -6.05
C PRO A 22 11.99 -13.33 -4.93
N ASN A 23 13.01 -12.46 -4.99
CA ASN A 23 13.97 -12.18 -3.93
C ASN A 23 13.68 -10.87 -3.18
N THR A 24 12.62 -10.14 -3.56
CA THR A 24 12.53 -8.70 -3.35
C THR A 24 11.56 -8.30 -2.28
N ARG A 25 12.05 -7.34 -1.53
CA ARG A 25 11.38 -6.68 -0.45
C ARG A 25 10.51 -5.57 -1.05
N ALA A 26 9.21 -5.51 -0.73
CA ALA A 26 8.36 -4.38 -1.08
C ALA A 26 8.87 -3.11 -0.40
N LEU A 27 8.78 -1.97 -1.08
CA LEU A 27 9.04 -0.68 -0.44
C LEU A 27 7.76 -0.21 0.24
N VAL A 28 7.79 -0.16 1.57
CA VAL A 28 6.64 0.26 2.40
C VAL A 28 7.01 1.50 3.19
N SER A 29 6.15 2.51 3.13
CA SER A 29 6.18 3.68 4.01
C SER A 29 4.98 3.59 4.96
N THR A 30 5.22 3.67 6.27
CA THR A 30 4.18 3.57 7.31
C THR A 30 4.06 4.91 8.01
N GLN A 31 2.92 5.56 7.84
CA GLN A 31 2.62 6.87 8.39
C GLN A 31 1.60 6.80 9.50
N ASN A 32 1.85 7.46 10.62
CA ASN A 32 0.80 7.75 11.58
C ASN A 32 0.05 9.02 11.13
N LEU A 33 -1.22 8.86 10.76
CA LEU A 33 -2.03 9.94 10.19
C LEU A 33 -2.45 11.00 11.23
N GLU A 34 -2.39 10.66 12.52
CA GLU A 34 -2.75 11.53 13.65
C GLU A 34 -1.57 12.42 14.09
N LYS A 35 -0.37 12.17 13.57
CA LYS A 35 0.83 12.98 13.82
C LYS A 35 1.21 13.78 12.58
N GLU A 36 1.89 14.89 12.79
CA GLU A 36 2.57 15.60 11.70
C GLU A 36 3.96 14.98 11.50
N GLU A 37 4.04 14.08 10.52
CA GLU A 37 5.29 13.45 10.09
C GLU A 37 5.69 14.05 8.74
N ASN A 38 6.79 14.81 8.71
CA ASN A 38 7.19 15.58 7.52
C ASN A 38 7.64 14.70 6.36
N ILE A 39 8.43 13.65 6.61
CA ILE A 39 8.94 12.74 5.58
C ILE A 39 9.10 11.34 6.18
N ILE A 40 8.46 10.34 5.57
CA ILE A 40 8.57 8.95 6.00
C ILE A 40 9.27 8.15 4.90
N PRO A 41 10.48 7.64 5.15
CA PRO A 41 11.24 6.92 4.16
C PRO A 41 10.61 5.54 3.90
N PHE A 42 10.62 5.13 2.64
CA PHE A 42 10.27 3.77 2.27
C PHE A 42 11.32 2.78 2.79
N ARG A 43 10.85 1.71 3.41
CA ARG A 43 11.69 0.61 3.89
C ARG A 43 11.37 -0.67 3.15
N LYS A 44 12.41 -1.45 2.90
CA LYS A 44 12.31 -2.78 2.30
C LYS A 44 11.65 -3.75 3.31
N LYS A 45 10.51 -4.34 2.94
CA LYS A 45 9.75 -5.36 3.67
C LYS A 45 9.67 -6.67 2.90
N THR A 46 9.91 -7.79 3.55
CA THR A 46 9.73 -9.12 2.93
C THR A 46 8.29 -9.34 2.46
N ARG A 47 8.06 -10.36 1.62
CA ARG A 47 6.70 -10.76 1.22
C ARG A 47 5.80 -11.02 2.43
N MET A 48 6.31 -11.75 3.42
CA MET A 48 5.55 -12.06 4.66
C MET A 48 5.20 -10.80 5.44
N GLU A 49 6.16 -9.91 5.68
CA GLU A 49 5.88 -8.63 6.36
C GLU A 49 4.86 -7.78 5.60
N THR A 50 4.91 -7.79 4.26
CA THR A 50 3.97 -7.05 3.42
C THR A 50 2.56 -7.63 3.51
N LEU A 51 2.43 -8.97 3.49
CA LEU A 51 1.16 -9.66 3.67
C LEU A 51 0.57 -9.39 5.05
N GLU A 52 1.38 -9.42 6.12
CA GLU A 52 0.90 -9.09 7.45
C GLU A 52 0.35 -7.66 7.55
N ILE A 53 1.02 -6.69 6.92
CA ILE A 53 0.56 -5.30 6.87
C ILE A 53 -0.80 -5.21 6.18
N ILE A 54 -0.95 -5.89 5.05
CA ILE A 54 -2.22 -5.93 4.31
C ILE A 54 -3.31 -6.58 5.16
N GLN A 55 -3.06 -7.75 5.76
CA GLN A 55 -4.04 -8.47 6.59
C GLN A 55 -4.49 -7.70 7.84
N LYS A 56 -3.60 -6.88 8.43
CA LYS A 56 -3.92 -6.03 9.59
C LYS A 56 -4.72 -4.79 9.20
N SER A 57 -4.68 -4.39 7.93
CA SER A 57 -5.39 -3.22 7.41
C SER A 57 -6.88 -3.49 7.19
N LYS A 58 -7.68 -2.41 7.17
CA LYS A 58 -9.14 -2.45 7.15
C LYS A 58 -9.76 -1.80 5.91
N SER A 59 -9.00 -0.95 5.24
CA SER A 59 -9.42 -0.33 3.98
C SER A 59 -8.24 -0.19 3.04
N PHE A 60 -8.51 -0.30 1.74
CA PHE A 60 -7.48 -0.37 0.73
C PHE A 60 -7.84 0.50 -0.46
N ALA A 61 -6.83 1.13 -1.04
CA ALA A 61 -6.99 1.92 -2.24
C ALA A 61 -5.81 1.72 -3.18
N ARG A 62 -6.11 1.58 -4.46
CA ARG A 62 -5.09 1.68 -5.51
C ARG A 62 -4.91 3.14 -5.85
N LEU A 63 -3.66 3.54 -5.99
CA LEU A 63 -3.32 4.73 -6.75
C LEU A 63 -2.67 4.26 -8.05
N GLU A 64 -3.29 4.62 -9.16
CA GLU A 64 -2.60 4.62 -10.44
C GLU A 64 -1.63 5.80 -10.40
N GLY A 65 -0.33 5.49 -10.28
CA GLY A 65 0.73 6.48 -10.43
C GLY A 65 1.02 6.73 -11.90
N ASP A 66 1.81 7.76 -12.18
CA ASP A 66 2.40 7.97 -13.51
C ASP A 66 3.17 6.70 -13.95
N ASP A 67 3.24 6.47 -15.27
CA ASP A 67 3.48 5.23 -16.03
C ASP A 67 4.46 4.15 -15.50
N PHE A 68 5.23 4.42 -14.45
CA PHE A 68 6.32 3.59 -13.96
C PHE A 68 6.03 2.81 -12.67
N MET A 69 5.09 3.23 -11.80
CA MET A 69 4.89 2.57 -10.49
C MET A 69 3.42 2.55 -10.03
N ASN A 70 2.93 1.38 -9.65
CA ASN A 70 1.63 1.23 -8.97
C ASN A 70 1.82 1.40 -7.45
N GLN A 71 0.80 1.93 -6.76
CA GLN A 71 0.82 2.04 -5.30
C GLN A 71 -0.45 1.46 -4.69
N VAL A 72 -0.30 0.77 -3.57
CA VAL A 72 -1.41 0.34 -2.72
C VAL A 72 -1.32 1.10 -1.41
N LYS A 73 -2.42 1.77 -1.05
CA LYS A 73 -2.62 2.37 0.27
C LYS A 73 -3.43 1.42 1.12
N ALA A 74 -2.89 1.02 2.27
CA ALA A 74 -3.53 0.14 3.22
C ALA A 74 -3.67 0.87 4.58
N PHE A 75 -4.91 1.10 4.99
CA PHE A 75 -5.25 1.86 6.20
C PHE A 75 -5.56 0.92 7.35
N SER A 76 -5.02 1.17 8.54
CA SER A 76 -5.25 0.32 9.72
C SER A 76 -6.66 0.44 10.32
N VAL A 77 -7.41 1.47 9.92
CA VAL A 77 -8.77 1.79 10.42
C VAL A 77 -9.71 1.90 9.21
N PRO A 78 -11.00 1.51 9.33
CA PRO A 78 -11.95 1.69 8.24
C PRO A 78 -11.99 3.14 7.72
N GLN A 79 -11.82 3.33 6.43
CA GLN A 79 -11.82 4.63 5.75
C GLN A 79 -12.86 4.69 4.64
N ASN A 80 -13.41 5.89 4.40
CA ASN A 80 -14.01 6.21 3.11
C ASN A 80 -12.88 6.62 2.17
N ILE A 81 -12.57 5.79 1.17
CA ILE A 81 -11.42 6.00 0.28
C ILE A 81 -11.53 7.27 -0.58
N HIS A 82 -12.74 7.74 -0.87
CA HIS A 82 -12.95 9.00 -1.60
C HIS A 82 -12.79 10.23 -0.72
N LYS A 83 -12.87 10.09 0.61
CA LYS A 83 -12.71 11.15 1.61
C LYS A 83 -11.99 10.62 2.85
N PRO A 84 -10.70 10.25 2.73
CA PRO A 84 -9.96 9.62 3.82
C PRO A 84 -9.75 10.61 4.98
N LYS A 85 -9.83 10.12 6.20
CA LYS A 85 -9.64 10.89 7.43
C LYS A 85 -8.23 10.68 7.98
N ARG A 86 -7.75 11.65 8.76
CA ARG A 86 -6.46 11.58 9.46
C ARG A 86 -6.55 10.73 10.74
N MET A 87 -6.64 9.42 10.61
CA MET A 87 -6.76 8.50 11.76
C MET A 87 -6.00 7.20 11.55
N GLY A 88 -5.38 6.69 12.62
CA GLY A 88 -4.56 5.47 12.60
C GLY A 88 -3.35 5.52 11.66
N GLU A 89 -3.03 4.40 11.03
CA GLU A 89 -1.84 4.20 10.22
C GLU A 89 -2.17 4.04 8.74
N LEU A 90 -1.36 4.67 7.88
CA LEU A 90 -1.36 4.47 6.43
C LEU A 90 -0.06 3.77 6.02
N ASN A 91 -0.19 2.60 5.42
CA ASN A 91 0.90 1.91 4.77
C ASN A 91 0.81 2.14 3.26
N THR A 92 1.81 2.80 2.68
CA THR A 92 1.95 2.97 1.22
C THR A 92 2.94 1.93 0.72
N ILE A 93 2.46 1.02 -0.11
CA ILE A 93 3.22 -0.10 -0.68
C ILE A 93 3.48 0.20 -2.16
N LEU A 94 4.74 0.33 -2.54
CA LEU A 94 5.13 0.50 -3.94
C LEU A 94 5.23 -0.85 -4.63
N LEU A 95 4.63 -0.94 -5.81
CA LEU A 95 4.59 -2.13 -6.65
C LEU A 95 5.29 -1.82 -7.99
N ARG A 96 6.25 -2.66 -8.38
CA ARG A 96 6.93 -2.54 -9.67
C ARG A 96 5.94 -2.92 -10.77
N ARG A 97 5.71 -2.08 -11.78
CA ARG A 97 4.90 -2.47 -12.95
C ARG A 97 5.56 -3.68 -13.64
N LYS A 98 4.79 -4.74 -13.90
CA LYS A 98 5.24 -5.82 -14.79
C LYS A 98 5.36 -5.18 -16.17
N ILE A 99 6.57 -5.09 -16.71
CA ILE A 99 6.77 -4.74 -18.11
C ILE A 99 6.32 -5.99 -18.87
N GLU A 100 5.21 -5.87 -19.59
CA GLU A 100 4.74 -6.92 -20.50
C GLU A 100 5.66 -7.06 -21.71
#